data_AF-A0A7X1WER5-F1
#
_entry.id   AF-A0A7X1WER5-F1
#
_cell.length_a   1.000
_cell.length_b   1.000
_cell.length_c   1.000
_cell.angle_alpha   90.00
_cell.angle_beta   90.00
_cell.angle_gamma   90.00
#
_symmetry.space_group_name_H-M   'P 1'
#
loop_
_entity.id
_entity.type
_entity.pdbx_description
1 polymer ?
#
loop_
_entity_poly.entity_id
_entity_poly.type
_entity_poly.pdbx_seq_one_letter_code
_entity_poly.pdbx_strand_id
1 'polypeptide(L)'
;MTRLLLVVLTVLLTACASHEGVKTSTPAGAYQHLNRLGEETAAALTERYNNPVSACRPHNPSAAFECSGVIIRGTSPSTQYHAWNPNPSGNGVSFSYLRKDTKFTNFYLYKNGFILYPRLLAPEGKVSVSILCFFPRDGATNAREDQGCGQSPNRPTSRECQVQGINTAERWVEHYNQYGSYGEMCGFNVREALGENATIAFTEGLKAQRLVFNPQLSSHNELRVAKWDQDIGDVLPLQAFFYLDSSGKAGAQYDQQDFLKETGILVPIILISLPANDADPATFRFIPEDQAPSLHTQR
;
A
#
# COMPACT_ATOMS: atom_id res chain seq x y z
N MET A 1 86.19 -6.84 -45.77
CA MET A 1 85.67 -5.58 -45.19
C MET A 1 84.35 -5.28 -45.89
N THR A 2 83.28 -6.06 -45.67
CA THR A 2 82.28 -5.99 -44.59
C THR A 2 81.51 -4.67 -44.56
N ARG A 3 80.21 -4.71 -44.88
CA ARG A 3 79.04 -4.04 -44.26
C ARG A 3 77.82 -4.22 -45.19
N LEU A 4 77.12 -5.35 -45.10
CA LEU A 4 75.99 -5.68 -44.20
C LEU A 4 74.74 -4.80 -44.45
N LEU A 5 73.75 -5.39 -45.15
CA LEU A 5 72.37 -4.94 -45.27
C LEU A 5 71.67 -4.95 -43.91
N LEU A 6 70.84 -3.94 -43.65
CA LEU A 6 69.80 -3.97 -42.63
C LEU A 6 68.45 -3.66 -43.27
N VAL A 7 67.64 -4.70 -43.45
CA VAL A 7 66.22 -4.60 -43.80
C VAL A 7 65.45 -4.58 -42.48
N VAL A 8 64.77 -3.48 -42.19
CA VAL A 8 63.90 -3.34 -41.01
C VAL A 8 62.52 -3.88 -41.37
N LEU A 9 62.14 -5.00 -40.74
CA LEU A 9 60.81 -5.60 -40.86
C LEU A 9 59.97 -5.14 -39.65
N THR A 10 59.10 -4.14 -39.85
CA THR A 10 58.10 -3.72 -38.85
C THR A 10 56.86 -4.60 -38.95
N VAL A 11 56.66 -5.46 -37.94
CA VAL A 11 55.43 -6.23 -37.74
C VAL A 11 54.42 -5.35 -37.02
N LEU A 12 53.34 -4.97 -37.70
CA LEU A 12 52.18 -4.30 -37.10
C LEU A 12 51.24 -5.37 -36.50
N LEU A 13 51.25 -5.50 -35.17
CA LEU A 13 50.26 -6.28 -34.44
C LEU A 13 48.97 -5.46 -34.31
N THR A 14 47.97 -5.74 -35.14
CA THR A 14 46.60 -5.26 -34.95
C THR A 14 45.95 -6.03 -33.80
N ALA A 15 45.77 -5.38 -32.66
CA ALA A 15 44.98 -5.91 -31.55
C ALA A 15 43.49 -5.77 -31.87
N CYS A 16 42.81 -6.91 -32.07
CA CYS A 16 41.35 -6.96 -32.05
C CYS A 16 40.89 -6.75 -30.61
N ALA A 17 40.48 -5.53 -30.27
CA ALA A 17 39.74 -5.28 -29.04
C ALA A 17 38.29 -5.76 -29.26
N SER A 18 38.00 -6.98 -28.82
CA SER A 18 36.65 -7.47 -28.67
C SER A 18 35.94 -6.56 -27.65
N HIS A 19 34.96 -5.80 -28.11
CA HIS A 19 34.09 -5.02 -27.25
C HIS A 19 33.17 -6.01 -26.52
N GLU A 20 33.59 -6.48 -25.35
CA GLU A 20 32.71 -7.24 -24.46
C GLU A 20 31.59 -6.32 -24.02
N GLY A 21 30.42 -6.50 -24.64
CA GLY A 21 29.19 -5.87 -24.19
C GLY A 21 28.95 -6.23 -22.73
N VAL A 22 28.83 -5.21 -21.89
CA VAL A 22 28.42 -5.34 -20.49
C VAL A 22 27.04 -5.98 -20.48
N LYS A 23 27.00 -7.31 -20.32
CA LYS A 23 25.79 -8.03 -19.91
C LYS A 23 25.56 -7.65 -18.45
N THR A 24 24.66 -6.71 -18.21
CA THR A 24 24.10 -6.47 -16.88
C THR A 24 23.26 -7.69 -16.48
N SER A 25 23.93 -8.76 -16.03
CA SER A 25 23.28 -9.87 -15.38
C SER A 25 22.89 -9.42 -13.97
N THR A 26 21.59 -9.27 -13.71
CA THR A 26 21.12 -9.17 -12.33
C THR A 26 21.63 -10.40 -11.56
N PRO A 27 22.33 -10.24 -10.41
CA PRO A 27 22.96 -11.36 -9.74
C PRO A 27 21.91 -12.37 -9.26
N ALA A 28 22.16 -13.67 -9.42
CA ALA A 28 21.30 -14.76 -8.94
C ALA A 28 20.86 -14.59 -7.47
N GLY A 29 21.68 -13.93 -6.63
CA GLY A 29 21.36 -13.61 -5.24
C GLY A 29 20.23 -12.59 -5.05
N ALA A 30 20.08 -11.60 -5.95
CA ALA A 30 18.98 -10.63 -5.86
C ALA A 30 17.62 -11.29 -6.11
N TYR A 31 17.58 -12.28 -7.01
CA TYR A 31 16.37 -13.05 -7.30
C TYR A 31 15.95 -13.96 -6.15
N GLN A 32 16.90 -14.69 -5.55
CA GLN A 32 16.61 -15.51 -4.37
C GLN A 32 16.15 -14.66 -3.18
N HIS A 33 16.71 -13.45 -3.04
CA HIS A 33 16.27 -12.50 -2.02
C HIS A 33 14.83 -12.03 -2.26
N LEU A 34 14.48 -11.61 -3.49
CA LEU A 34 13.13 -11.19 -3.83
C LEU A 34 12.10 -12.30 -3.63
N ASN A 35 12.42 -13.55 -3.96
CA ASN A 35 11.52 -14.68 -3.74
C ASN A 35 11.21 -14.89 -2.27
N ARG A 36 12.25 -14.93 -1.43
CA ARG A 36 12.08 -15.06 0.02
C ARG A 36 11.25 -13.90 0.58
N LEU A 37 11.59 -12.66 0.20
CA LEU A 37 10.87 -11.47 0.61
C LEU A 37 9.39 -11.52 0.19
N GLY A 38 9.11 -12.02 -1.01
CA GLY A 38 7.75 -12.21 -1.52
C GLY A 38 6.94 -13.23 -0.73
N GLU A 39 7.52 -14.40 -0.47
CA GLU A 39 6.90 -15.46 0.34
C GLU A 39 6.63 -14.98 1.78
N GLU A 40 7.62 -14.34 2.42
CA GLU A 40 7.50 -13.76 3.76
C GLU A 40 6.42 -12.67 3.80
N THR A 41 6.36 -11.82 2.77
CA THR A 41 5.37 -10.75 2.67
C THR A 41 3.96 -11.33 2.51
N ALA A 42 3.75 -12.33 1.65
CA ALA A 42 2.46 -12.99 1.49
C ALA A 42 1.99 -13.67 2.79
N ALA A 43 2.90 -14.33 3.51
CA ALA A 43 2.61 -14.94 4.81
C ALA A 43 2.24 -13.89 5.86
N ALA A 44 3.01 -12.81 5.97
CA ALA A 44 2.76 -11.73 6.93
C ALA A 44 1.45 -10.98 6.65
N LEU A 45 1.10 -10.78 5.38
CA LEU A 45 -0.21 -10.20 4.99
C LEU A 45 -1.36 -11.12 5.38
N THR A 46 -1.21 -12.43 5.16
CA THR A 46 -2.21 -13.44 5.53
C THR A 46 -2.41 -13.49 7.05
N GLU A 47 -1.33 -13.45 7.83
CA GLU A 47 -1.39 -13.42 9.29
C GLU A 47 -2.12 -12.17 9.79
N ARG A 48 -1.71 -10.98 9.32
CA ARG A 48 -2.33 -9.72 9.72
C ARG A 48 -3.80 -9.63 9.32
N TYR A 49 -4.17 -10.10 8.13
CA TYR A 49 -5.56 -10.17 7.70
C TYR A 49 -6.40 -11.05 8.63
N ASN A 50 -5.86 -12.17 9.09
CA ASN A 50 -6.56 -13.12 9.96
C ASN A 50 -6.54 -12.75 11.45
N ASN A 51 -5.85 -11.69 11.86
CA ASN A 51 -5.68 -11.30 13.26
C ASN A 51 -6.69 -10.21 13.69
N PRO A 52 -7.79 -10.53 14.40
CA PRO A 52 -8.84 -9.56 14.74
C PRO A 52 -8.56 -8.77 16.03
N VAL A 53 -7.30 -8.60 16.45
CA VAL A 53 -6.96 -7.81 17.65
C VAL A 53 -7.64 -6.43 17.62
N SER A 54 -8.13 -5.99 18.77
CA SER A 54 -8.67 -4.64 18.96
C SER A 54 -7.56 -3.60 19.17
N ALA A 55 -6.43 -4.01 19.75
CA ALA A 55 -5.28 -3.17 20.04
C ALA A 55 -3.96 -3.97 19.94
N CYS A 56 -2.87 -3.28 19.61
CA CYS A 56 -1.57 -3.91 19.36
C CYS A 56 -0.66 -4.05 20.58
N ARG A 57 -0.87 -3.21 21.62
CA ARG A 57 -0.03 -3.18 22.83
C ARG A 57 -0.91 -3.40 24.06
N PRO A 58 -0.53 -4.30 25.00
CA PRO A 58 -1.28 -4.53 26.23
C PRO A 58 -1.20 -3.34 27.21
N HIS A 59 -0.13 -2.54 27.14
CA HIS A 59 0.05 -1.31 27.91
C HIS A 59 0.18 -0.13 26.95
N ASN A 60 -0.61 0.93 27.14
CA ASN A 60 -0.80 2.03 26.20
C ASN A 60 -1.30 1.53 24.83
N PRO A 61 -2.58 1.08 24.75
CA PRO A 61 -3.10 0.39 23.59
C PRO A 61 -3.12 1.32 22.38
N SER A 62 -2.46 0.88 21.32
CA SER A 62 -2.48 1.51 20.00
C SER A 62 -3.48 0.79 19.10
N ALA A 63 -4.10 1.54 18.17
CA ALA A 63 -5.15 1.04 17.31
C ALA A 63 -4.68 -0.17 16.48
N ALA A 64 -5.60 -1.08 16.15
CA ALA A 64 -5.25 -2.34 15.49
C ALA A 64 -4.49 -2.18 14.16
N PHE A 65 -4.68 -1.07 13.43
CA PHE A 65 -3.95 -0.78 12.19
C PHE A 65 -2.43 -0.64 12.38
N GLU A 66 -1.96 -0.55 13.62
CA GLU A 66 -0.55 -0.41 13.97
C GLU A 66 0.21 -1.75 13.91
N CYS A 67 -0.50 -2.89 13.85
CA CYS A 67 0.08 -4.25 13.80
C CYS A 67 -0.76 -5.31 13.09
N SER A 68 -2.02 -5.03 12.77
CA SER A 68 -2.99 -5.96 12.19
C SER A 68 -3.65 -5.35 10.96
N GLY A 69 -4.30 -6.21 10.17
CA GLY A 69 -4.93 -5.85 8.91
C GLY A 69 -3.92 -5.45 7.82
N VAL A 70 -4.46 -5.06 6.68
CA VAL A 70 -3.70 -4.66 5.51
C VAL A 70 -4.10 -3.24 5.11
N ILE A 71 -3.15 -2.32 5.19
CA ILE A 71 -3.30 -0.92 4.79
C ILE A 71 -2.93 -0.83 3.30
N ILE A 72 -3.93 -0.64 2.45
CA ILE A 72 -3.82 -0.87 1.00
C ILE A 72 -4.39 0.29 0.21
N ARG A 73 -3.70 0.71 -0.84
CA ARG A 73 -4.12 1.81 -1.71
C ARG A 73 -4.07 1.42 -3.17
N GLY A 74 -5.20 1.55 -3.85
CA GLY A 74 -5.26 1.48 -5.31
C GLY A 74 -4.66 2.71 -5.97
N THR A 75 -3.93 2.51 -7.05
CA THR A 75 -3.28 3.57 -7.84
C THR A 75 -3.41 3.28 -9.34
N SER A 76 -2.89 4.18 -10.16
CA SER A 76 -2.69 3.94 -11.60
C SER A 76 -1.23 4.23 -11.95
N PRO A 77 -0.57 3.36 -12.73
CA PRO A 77 0.80 3.57 -13.14
C PRO A 77 0.90 4.80 -14.04
N SER A 78 2.03 5.51 -13.99
CA SER A 78 2.24 6.74 -14.73
C SER A 78 3.72 6.99 -14.99
N THR A 79 4.02 7.59 -16.14
CA THR A 79 5.36 8.13 -16.45
C THR A 79 5.54 9.57 -15.99
N GLN A 80 4.49 10.21 -15.47
CA GLN A 80 4.50 11.62 -15.06
C GLN A 80 4.66 11.82 -13.55
N TYR A 81 4.42 10.77 -12.77
CA TYR A 81 4.51 10.77 -11.32
C TYR A 81 4.71 9.35 -10.82
N HIS A 82 5.29 9.20 -9.63
CA HIS A 82 5.43 7.90 -8.98
C HIS A 82 4.14 7.48 -8.28
N ALA A 83 3.77 6.19 -8.36
CA ALA A 83 2.52 5.69 -7.79
C ALA A 83 2.39 5.92 -6.27
N TRP A 84 3.51 5.99 -5.56
CA TRP A 84 3.57 6.25 -4.11
C TRP A 84 3.62 7.73 -3.75
N ASN A 85 3.70 8.65 -4.72
CA ASN A 85 3.64 10.06 -4.44
C ASN A 85 2.19 10.49 -4.16
N PRO A 86 1.95 11.30 -3.10
CA PRO A 86 0.64 11.87 -2.87
C PRO A 86 0.33 12.89 -3.97
N ASN A 87 -0.96 13.09 -4.28
CA ASN A 87 -1.37 14.15 -5.18
C ASN A 87 -0.84 15.51 -4.66
N PRO A 88 -0.04 16.27 -5.44
CA PRO A 88 0.54 17.54 -4.99
C PRO A 88 -0.51 18.57 -4.56
N SER A 89 -1.69 18.56 -5.16
CA SER A 89 -2.81 19.44 -4.80
C SER A 89 -3.71 18.85 -3.71
N GLY A 90 -3.49 17.60 -3.31
CA GLY A 90 -4.24 16.93 -2.26
C GLY A 90 -3.81 17.37 -0.85
N ASN A 91 -4.69 17.13 0.13
CA ASN A 91 -4.49 17.43 1.55
C ASN A 91 -4.29 16.16 2.41
N GLY A 92 -4.06 15.01 1.79
CA GLY A 92 -3.93 13.70 2.44
C GLY A 92 -4.01 12.57 1.41
N VAL A 93 -3.89 11.33 1.88
CA VAL A 93 -3.86 10.14 1.04
C VAL A 93 -4.86 9.10 1.52
N SER A 94 -5.69 8.61 0.61
CA SER A 94 -6.72 7.62 0.94
C SER A 94 -6.20 6.19 0.78
N PHE A 95 -6.47 5.37 1.78
CA PHE A 95 -6.23 3.94 1.81
C PHE A 95 -7.52 3.23 2.18
N SER A 96 -7.55 1.92 2.00
CA SER A 96 -8.52 1.03 2.62
C SER A 96 -7.80 0.14 3.64
N TYR A 97 -8.59 -0.44 4.54
CA TYR A 97 -8.15 -1.36 5.57
C TYR A 97 -8.84 -2.70 5.41
N LEU A 98 -8.09 -3.72 5.01
CA LEU A 98 -8.63 -5.06 4.78
C LEU A 98 -8.27 -5.98 5.96
N ARG A 99 -9.28 -6.61 6.55
CA ARG A 99 -9.15 -7.59 7.63
C ARG A 99 -10.30 -8.59 7.56
N LYS A 100 -10.14 -9.77 8.18
CA LYS A 100 -11.14 -10.85 8.10
C LYS A 100 -12.54 -10.45 8.60
N ASP A 101 -12.63 -9.47 9.50
CA ASP A 101 -13.88 -8.92 10.04
C ASP A 101 -14.34 -7.62 9.36
N THR A 102 -13.55 -7.07 8.42
CA THR A 102 -13.87 -5.87 7.63
C THR A 102 -13.52 -6.10 6.15
N LYS A 103 -14.36 -6.93 5.52
CA LYS A 103 -14.21 -7.34 4.12
C LYS A 103 -14.87 -6.35 3.16
N PHE A 104 -14.38 -6.32 1.93
CA PHE A 104 -14.99 -5.62 0.80
C PHE A 104 -14.56 -6.29 -0.51
N THR A 105 -15.36 -6.16 -1.57
CA THR A 105 -15.18 -6.92 -2.83
C THR A 105 -14.42 -6.17 -3.91
N ASN A 106 -14.16 -4.86 -3.74
CA ASN A 106 -13.51 -4.03 -4.77
C ASN A 106 -12.76 -2.83 -4.16
N PHE A 107 -11.80 -2.30 -4.93
CA PHE A 107 -11.08 -1.04 -4.65
C PHE A 107 -11.50 0.04 -5.65
N TYR A 108 -12.76 0.45 -5.62
CA TYR A 108 -13.32 1.38 -6.61
C TYR A 108 -13.03 0.85 -8.04
N LEU A 109 -12.33 1.63 -8.87
CA LEU A 109 -11.91 1.24 -10.23
C LEU A 109 -10.46 0.75 -10.35
N TYR A 110 -9.70 0.74 -9.25
CA TYR A 110 -8.29 0.34 -9.28
C TYR A 110 -8.11 -1.17 -9.29
N LYS A 111 -7.11 -1.62 -10.05
CA LYS A 111 -6.76 -3.05 -10.22
C LYS A 111 -5.35 -3.38 -9.72
N ASN A 112 -4.58 -2.37 -9.35
CA ASN A 112 -3.26 -2.45 -8.76
C ASN A 112 -3.01 -1.30 -7.78
N GLY A 113 -1.92 -1.40 -7.05
CA GLY A 113 -1.41 -0.32 -6.21
C GLY A 113 -0.37 -0.83 -5.22
N PHE A 114 -0.34 -0.27 -4.02
CA PHE A 114 0.66 -0.62 -3.02
C PHE A 114 0.08 -0.81 -1.61
N ILE A 115 0.86 -1.49 -0.78
CA ILE A 115 0.58 -1.82 0.62
C ILE A 115 1.65 -1.17 1.48
N LEU A 116 1.24 -0.58 2.61
CA LEU A 116 2.16 -0.08 3.61
C LEU A 116 2.33 -1.08 4.75
N TYR A 117 3.54 -1.13 5.32
CA TYR A 117 3.75 -1.73 6.63
C TYR A 117 2.94 -0.96 7.68
N PRO A 118 2.29 -1.66 8.63
CA PRO A 118 1.89 -1.07 9.89
C PRO A 118 3.10 -0.49 10.63
N ARG A 119 2.94 0.64 11.33
CA ARG A 119 4.06 1.34 11.98
C ARG A 119 4.90 0.46 12.90
N LEU A 120 4.26 -0.41 13.68
CA LEU A 120 4.97 -1.27 14.66
C LEU A 120 5.70 -2.44 14.01
N LEU A 121 5.48 -2.67 12.71
CA LEU A 121 6.06 -3.74 11.92
C LEU A 121 6.93 -3.22 10.77
N ALA A 122 7.03 -1.89 10.62
CA ALA A 122 7.85 -1.27 9.60
C ALA A 122 9.34 -1.53 9.90
N PRO A 123 10.17 -1.83 8.88
CA PRO A 123 11.61 -1.89 9.05
C PRO A 123 12.21 -0.59 9.60
N GLU A 124 13.40 -0.68 10.16
CA GLU A 124 14.15 0.51 10.61
C GLU A 124 14.41 1.48 9.45
N GLY A 125 14.48 2.78 9.76
CA GLY A 125 14.73 3.84 8.77
C GLY A 125 13.49 4.26 7.96
N LYS A 126 12.32 3.69 8.23
CA LYS A 126 11.06 4.08 7.58
C LYS A 126 10.35 5.20 8.33
N VAL A 127 9.75 6.12 7.58
CA VAL A 127 8.89 7.17 8.15
C VAL A 127 7.59 6.56 8.66
N SER A 128 7.09 7.12 9.77
CA SER A 128 5.77 6.79 10.30
C SER A 128 4.70 7.58 9.55
N VAL A 129 3.83 6.90 8.80
CA VAL A 129 2.66 7.54 8.19
C VAL A 129 1.56 7.72 9.24
N SER A 130 1.03 8.94 9.37
CA SER A 130 -0.03 9.23 10.36
C SER A 130 -1.40 8.91 9.80
N ILE A 131 -2.11 7.96 10.40
CA ILE A 131 -3.52 7.72 10.11
C ILE A 131 -4.35 8.75 10.90
N LEU A 132 -5.18 9.51 10.18
CA LEU A 132 -5.92 10.64 10.72
C LEU A 132 -7.34 10.26 11.14
N CYS A 133 -8.06 9.58 10.24
CA CYS A 133 -9.42 9.14 10.48
C CYS A 133 -9.76 7.88 9.70
N PHE A 134 -10.82 7.20 10.15
CA PHE A 134 -11.38 6.03 9.51
C PHE A 134 -12.88 6.23 9.24
N PHE A 135 -13.28 5.98 8.00
CA PHE A 135 -14.66 5.94 7.58
C PHE A 135 -15.07 4.47 7.32
N PRO A 136 -16.18 3.98 7.91
CA PRO A 136 -16.68 2.63 7.64
C PRO A 136 -17.05 2.34 6.17
N ARG A 137 -17.11 3.38 5.33
CA ARG A 137 -17.35 3.39 3.88
C ARG A 137 -16.55 4.55 3.25
N ASP A 138 -16.31 4.54 1.94
CA ASP A 138 -15.84 5.72 1.17
C ASP A 138 -16.46 7.02 1.70
N GLY A 139 -15.59 7.87 2.23
CA GLY A 139 -15.93 9.08 2.96
C GLY A 139 -16.00 10.32 2.07
N ALA A 140 -15.61 10.28 0.80
CA ALA A 140 -15.43 11.47 -0.04
C ALA A 140 -14.35 12.43 0.50
N THR A 141 -13.23 11.88 0.99
CA THR A 141 -12.21 12.65 1.74
C THR A 141 -11.50 13.75 0.95
N ASN A 142 -11.62 13.77 -0.37
CA ASN A 142 -11.06 14.82 -1.23
C ASN A 142 -11.77 16.18 -1.10
N ALA A 143 -13.04 16.19 -0.68
CA ALA A 143 -13.84 17.41 -0.59
C ALA A 143 -13.93 17.99 0.83
N ARG A 144 -13.40 17.28 1.83
CA ARG A 144 -13.60 17.58 3.25
C ARG A 144 -12.54 18.51 3.83
N GLU A 145 -12.96 19.23 4.87
CA GLU A 145 -12.08 19.99 5.76
C GLU A 145 -11.12 19.05 6.56
N ASP A 146 -10.23 19.64 7.36
CA ASP A 146 -9.35 18.92 8.29
C ASP A 146 -8.62 17.73 7.64
N GLN A 147 -7.91 18.00 6.54
CA GLN A 147 -7.11 17.00 5.80
C GLN A 147 -7.93 15.81 5.28
N GLY A 148 -9.24 15.99 5.09
CA GLY A 148 -10.15 14.94 4.65
C GLY A 148 -10.95 14.28 5.77
N CYS A 149 -10.73 14.67 7.03
CA CYS A 149 -11.39 14.07 8.21
C CYS A 149 -12.53 14.93 8.78
N GLY A 150 -12.65 16.17 8.31
CA GLY A 150 -13.65 17.11 8.78
C GLY A 150 -14.97 17.04 8.02
N GLN A 151 -15.70 18.14 8.12
CA GLN A 151 -16.98 18.31 7.46
C GLN A 151 -16.83 18.29 5.93
N SER A 152 -17.77 17.64 5.25
CA SER A 152 -18.01 17.83 3.83
C SER A 152 -18.70 19.19 3.57
N PRO A 153 -18.52 19.80 2.39
CA PRO A 153 -19.10 21.10 2.07
C PRO A 153 -20.62 21.09 2.23
N ASN A 154 -21.15 22.02 3.04
CA ASN A 154 -22.58 22.19 3.32
C ASN A 154 -23.28 20.98 3.98
N ARG A 155 -22.53 20.07 4.63
CA ARG A 155 -23.08 18.85 5.26
C ARG A 155 -22.66 18.75 6.73
N PRO A 156 -23.29 19.49 7.66
CA PRO A 156 -22.86 19.56 9.07
C PRO A 156 -22.95 18.24 9.85
N THR A 157 -23.77 17.32 9.37
CA THR A 157 -23.91 15.90 9.79
C THR A 157 -22.62 15.09 9.58
N SER A 158 -21.75 15.52 8.69
CA SER A 158 -20.55 14.79 8.28
C SER A 158 -19.28 15.15 9.05
N ARG A 159 -19.39 16.06 10.03
CA ARG A 159 -18.29 16.39 10.96
C ARG A 159 -17.76 15.11 11.64
N GLU A 160 -16.57 15.18 12.22
CA GLU A 160 -16.00 14.08 12.99
C GLU A 160 -17.04 13.40 13.92
N CYS A 161 -17.04 12.07 13.99
CA CYS A 161 -18.06 11.34 14.74
C CYS A 161 -18.08 11.72 16.23
N GLN A 162 -16.89 11.79 16.85
CA GLN A 162 -16.77 12.06 18.28
C GLN A 162 -17.27 13.46 18.67
N VAL A 163 -17.09 14.48 17.83
CA VAL A 163 -17.59 15.84 18.11
C VAL A 163 -19.13 15.93 18.05
N GLN A 164 -19.78 14.90 17.50
CA GLN A 164 -21.23 14.77 17.43
C GLN A 164 -21.78 13.80 18.49
N GLY A 165 -20.92 13.24 19.35
CA GLY A 165 -21.31 12.21 20.32
C GLY A 165 -21.52 10.81 19.71
N ILE A 166 -21.11 10.61 18.46
CA ILE A 166 -21.18 9.32 17.76
C ILE A 166 -19.91 8.54 18.11
N ASN A 167 -19.93 7.85 19.24
CA ASN A 167 -18.76 7.17 19.79
C ASN A 167 -18.86 5.63 19.72
N THR A 168 -19.94 5.08 19.19
CA THR A 168 -20.13 3.62 19.07
C THR A 168 -20.59 3.23 17.67
N ALA A 169 -20.43 1.96 17.34
CA ALA A 169 -20.88 1.38 16.09
C ALA A 169 -22.39 1.56 15.88
N GLU A 170 -23.19 1.34 16.91
CA GLU A 170 -24.66 1.44 16.85
C GLU A 170 -25.09 2.89 16.59
N ARG A 171 -24.45 3.87 17.25
CA ARG A 171 -24.70 5.28 16.99
C ARG A 171 -24.32 5.68 15.57
N TRP A 172 -23.24 5.11 15.03
CA TRP A 172 -22.87 5.34 13.64
C TRP A 172 -23.90 4.75 12.68
N VAL A 173 -24.43 3.55 12.96
CA VAL A 173 -25.50 2.91 12.18
C VAL A 173 -26.79 3.74 12.21
N GLU A 174 -27.18 4.27 13.37
CA GLU A 174 -28.32 5.19 13.50
C GLU A 174 -28.13 6.43 12.60
N HIS A 175 -26.96 7.06 12.68
CA HIS A 175 -26.60 8.21 11.84
C HIS A 175 -26.61 7.87 10.35
N TYR A 176 -26.05 6.72 9.97
CA TYR A 176 -26.02 6.24 8.60
C TYR A 176 -27.42 5.95 8.05
N ASN A 177 -28.30 5.32 8.83
CA ASN A 177 -29.67 5.06 8.39
C ASN A 177 -30.49 6.34 8.23
N GLN A 178 -30.17 7.38 9.00
CA GLN A 178 -30.84 8.67 8.90
C GLN A 178 -30.33 9.53 7.74
N TYR A 179 -29.01 9.54 7.49
CA TYR A 179 -28.38 10.51 6.58
C TYR A 179 -27.54 9.91 5.44
N GLY A 180 -27.28 8.60 5.44
CA GLY A 180 -26.15 7.86 4.82
C GLY A 180 -25.88 7.97 3.32
N SER A 181 -26.32 9.04 2.66
CA SER A 181 -25.84 9.44 1.36
C SER A 181 -24.34 9.79 1.38
N TYR A 182 -23.72 9.68 0.20
CA TYR A 182 -22.31 9.99 -0.02
C TYR A 182 -21.97 11.40 0.48
N GLY A 183 -21.02 11.51 1.41
CA GLY A 183 -20.57 12.77 2.00
C GLY A 183 -21.31 13.23 3.27
N GLU A 184 -22.39 12.59 3.72
CA GLU A 184 -23.11 12.92 4.98
C GLU A 184 -22.58 12.16 6.20
N MET A 185 -21.92 11.03 5.96
CA MET A 185 -21.41 10.20 7.05
C MET A 185 -20.25 10.88 7.77
N CYS A 186 -20.20 10.72 9.09
CA CYS A 186 -19.05 11.10 9.89
C CYS A 186 -17.94 10.04 9.78
N GLY A 187 -16.70 10.47 9.98
CA GLY A 187 -15.53 9.60 10.16
C GLY A 187 -15.05 9.61 11.60
N PHE A 188 -14.51 8.48 12.05
CA PHE A 188 -13.90 8.35 13.37
C PHE A 188 -12.49 8.96 13.35
N ASN A 189 -12.21 9.93 14.21
CA ASN A 189 -10.85 10.46 14.39
C ASN A 189 -10.00 9.42 15.14
N VAL A 190 -8.86 9.06 14.55
CA VAL A 190 -7.95 8.03 15.07
C VAL A 190 -6.52 8.55 15.22
N ARG A 191 -6.35 9.88 15.28
CA ARG A 191 -5.04 10.50 15.47
C ARG A 191 -4.40 10.03 16.77
N GLU A 192 -3.11 9.74 16.70
CA GLU A 192 -2.32 9.27 17.84
C GLU A 192 -2.42 10.16 19.10
N ALA A 193 -2.58 11.47 18.91
CA ALA A 193 -2.76 12.42 20.01
C ALA A 193 -3.98 12.13 20.92
N LEU A 194 -4.94 11.31 20.46
CA LEU A 194 -6.09 10.88 21.26
C LEU A 194 -5.79 9.68 22.17
N GLY A 195 -4.63 9.03 22.04
CA GLY A 195 -4.25 7.87 22.84
C GLY A 195 -5.27 6.73 22.73
N GLU A 196 -5.69 6.18 23.86
CA GLU A 196 -6.67 5.09 23.94
C GLU A 196 -8.02 5.43 23.24
N ASN A 197 -8.41 6.71 23.19
CA ASN A 197 -9.64 7.11 22.49
C ASN A 197 -9.54 6.88 20.97
N ALA A 198 -8.35 6.98 20.36
CA ALA A 198 -8.17 6.60 18.95
C ALA A 198 -8.36 5.10 18.74
N THR A 199 -7.86 4.27 19.67
CA THR A 199 -8.00 2.81 19.64
C THR A 199 -9.47 2.40 19.75
N ILE A 200 -10.21 3.01 20.67
CA ILE A 200 -11.66 2.79 20.82
C ILE A 200 -12.38 3.23 19.55
N ALA A 201 -12.13 4.44 19.06
CA ALA A 201 -12.80 4.98 17.87
C ALA A 201 -12.56 4.12 16.61
N PHE A 202 -11.33 3.66 16.40
CA PHE A 202 -11.03 2.75 15.29
C PHE A 202 -11.78 1.41 15.43
N THR A 203 -11.79 0.84 16.63
CA THR A 203 -12.50 -0.41 16.92
C THR A 203 -14.01 -0.27 16.64
N GLU A 204 -14.62 0.81 17.08
CA GLU A 204 -16.04 1.11 16.84
C GLU A 204 -16.32 1.36 15.36
N GLY A 205 -15.39 1.98 14.63
CA GLY A 205 -15.48 2.12 13.18
C GLY A 205 -15.50 0.77 12.44
N LEU A 206 -14.60 -0.15 12.80
CA LEU A 206 -14.58 -1.50 12.19
C LEU A 206 -15.89 -2.25 12.47
N LYS A 207 -16.41 -2.16 13.69
CA LYS A 207 -17.73 -2.72 14.05
C LYS A 207 -18.86 -2.08 13.23
N ALA A 208 -18.86 -0.76 13.07
CA ALA A 208 -19.87 -0.03 12.30
C ALA A 208 -19.90 -0.51 10.84
N GLN A 209 -18.73 -0.69 10.22
CA GLN A 209 -18.64 -1.24 8.86
C GLN A 209 -19.28 -2.62 8.79
N ARG A 210 -18.98 -3.50 9.74
CA ARG A 210 -19.52 -4.85 9.79
C ARG A 210 -21.04 -4.85 9.96
N LEU A 211 -21.60 -3.97 10.80
CA LEU A 211 -23.04 -3.90 11.05
C LEU A 211 -23.84 -3.48 9.81
N VAL A 212 -23.27 -2.65 8.92
CA VAL A 212 -23.99 -2.13 7.74
C VAL A 212 -23.70 -2.93 6.48
N PHE A 213 -22.45 -3.34 6.26
CA PHE A 213 -22.00 -3.85 4.95
C PHE A 213 -21.77 -5.35 4.92
N ASN A 214 -22.02 -6.09 6.00
CA ASN A 214 -22.06 -7.55 5.97
C ASN A 214 -23.50 -8.05 5.70
N PRO A 215 -23.75 -8.94 4.71
CA PRO A 215 -22.80 -9.62 3.83
C PRO A 215 -22.64 -8.96 2.45
N GLN A 216 -23.19 -7.77 2.23
CA GLN A 216 -23.27 -7.17 0.90
C GLN A 216 -21.89 -6.77 0.34
N LEU A 217 -20.90 -6.52 1.21
CA LEU A 217 -19.47 -6.24 0.96
C LEU A 217 -19.19 -5.23 -0.18
N SER A 218 -20.20 -4.49 -0.63
CA SER A 218 -20.19 -3.73 -1.88
C SER A 218 -19.48 -2.38 -1.75
N SER A 219 -19.02 -2.06 -0.54
CA SER A 219 -18.36 -0.81 -0.25
C SER A 219 -17.06 -1.02 0.51
N HIS A 220 -15.98 -0.49 -0.05
CA HIS A 220 -14.72 -0.35 0.67
C HIS A 220 -14.84 0.72 1.76
N ASN A 221 -14.09 0.52 2.85
CA ASN A 221 -13.84 1.55 3.86
C ASN A 221 -12.74 2.51 3.39
N GLU A 222 -12.57 3.59 4.13
CA GLU A 222 -11.52 4.57 3.84
C GLU A 222 -10.75 4.96 5.10
N LEU A 223 -9.45 4.71 5.08
CA LEU A 223 -8.46 5.32 5.96
C LEU A 223 -7.94 6.61 5.31
N ARG A 224 -7.98 7.70 6.06
CA ARG A 224 -7.30 8.93 5.64
C ARG A 224 -5.94 9.01 6.30
N VAL A 225 -4.89 9.03 5.50
CA VAL A 225 -3.50 9.16 5.93
C VAL A 225 -3.04 10.59 5.66
N ALA A 226 -2.24 11.15 6.56
CA ALA A 226 -1.61 12.45 6.38
C ALA A 226 -0.78 12.47 5.09
N LYS A 227 -0.75 13.62 4.42
CA LYS A 227 0.11 13.79 3.24
C LYS A 227 1.56 13.79 3.67
N TRP A 228 2.38 13.00 2.98
CA TRP A 228 3.84 13.02 3.10
C TRP A 228 4.46 13.81 1.94
N ASP A 229 5.78 14.02 2.02
CA ASP A 229 6.53 14.74 0.99
C ASP A 229 6.58 13.97 -0.33
N GLN A 230 6.88 14.68 -1.43
CA GLN A 230 7.13 14.00 -2.71
C GLN A 230 8.47 13.28 -2.67
N ASP A 231 8.59 12.20 -3.44
CA ASP A 231 9.88 11.58 -3.79
C ASP A 231 10.67 11.02 -2.60
N ILE A 232 9.96 10.56 -1.55
CA ILE A 232 10.54 9.92 -0.35
C ILE A 232 10.39 8.39 -0.36
N GLY A 233 10.39 7.78 -1.56
CA GLY A 233 10.11 6.34 -1.73
C GLY A 233 11.06 5.43 -0.93
N ASP A 234 12.32 5.85 -0.78
CA ASP A 234 13.38 5.15 -0.04
C ASP A 234 13.09 5.01 1.46
N VAL A 235 12.43 6.01 2.06
CA VAL A 235 12.03 6.01 3.47
C VAL A 235 10.55 5.71 3.70
N LEU A 236 9.73 5.63 2.66
CA LEU A 236 8.32 5.24 2.80
C LEU A 236 8.20 3.78 3.28
N PRO A 237 7.27 3.43 4.21
CA PRO A 237 7.07 2.06 4.68
C PRO A 237 6.32 1.20 3.65
N LEU A 238 6.69 1.28 2.36
CA LEU A 238 6.09 0.51 1.29
C LEU A 238 6.53 -0.96 1.41
N GLN A 239 5.55 -1.84 1.60
CA GLN A 239 5.77 -3.27 1.85
C GLN A 239 5.67 -4.12 0.60
N ALA A 240 4.71 -3.82 -0.27
CA ALA A 240 4.42 -4.58 -1.47
C ALA A 240 3.71 -3.70 -2.51
N PHE A 241 3.91 -4.02 -3.78
CA PHE A 241 2.93 -3.71 -4.80
C PHE A 241 1.90 -4.85 -4.88
N PHE A 242 0.72 -4.57 -5.40
CA PHE A 242 -0.30 -5.60 -5.58
C PHE A 242 -1.07 -5.42 -6.88
N TYR A 243 -1.72 -6.49 -7.31
CA TYR A 243 -2.78 -6.44 -8.30
C TYR A 243 -3.90 -7.45 -7.95
N LEU A 244 -5.08 -7.25 -8.54
CA LEU A 244 -6.28 -8.07 -8.25
C LEU A 244 -6.54 -9.14 -9.30
N ASP A 245 -6.37 -8.77 -10.57
CA ASP A 245 -6.64 -9.60 -11.73
C ASP A 245 -5.68 -9.26 -12.87
N SER A 246 -5.73 -10.00 -13.99
CA SER A 246 -4.80 -9.84 -15.10
C SER A 246 -4.73 -8.41 -15.66
N SER A 247 -5.78 -7.60 -15.51
CA SER A 247 -5.79 -6.21 -15.98
C SER A 247 -4.94 -5.26 -15.14
N GLY A 248 -4.67 -5.60 -13.87
CA GLY A 248 -3.81 -4.82 -12.98
C GLY A 248 -2.33 -5.23 -12.99
N LYS A 249 -2.01 -6.44 -13.48
CA LYS A 249 -0.65 -7.01 -13.41
C LYS A 249 0.41 -6.10 -14.03
N ALA A 250 0.16 -5.59 -15.24
CA ALA A 250 1.12 -4.73 -15.93
C ALA A 250 1.40 -3.42 -15.17
N GLY A 251 0.38 -2.86 -14.49
CA GLY A 251 0.53 -1.68 -13.65
C GLY A 251 1.38 -1.95 -12.41
N ALA A 252 1.14 -3.06 -11.72
CA ALA A 252 1.97 -3.45 -10.58
C ALA A 252 3.44 -3.72 -10.98
N GLN A 253 3.66 -4.32 -12.14
CA GLN A 253 5.00 -4.55 -12.70
C GLN A 253 5.72 -3.24 -13.02
N TYR A 254 5.01 -2.29 -13.62
CA TYR A 254 5.54 -0.95 -13.86
C TYR A 254 5.94 -0.26 -12.54
N ASP A 255 5.03 -0.22 -11.56
CA ASP A 255 5.26 0.46 -10.29
C ASP A 255 6.43 -0.19 -9.51
N GLN A 256 6.58 -1.51 -9.56
CA GLN A 256 7.72 -2.23 -8.95
C GLN A 256 9.06 -1.84 -9.60
N GLN A 257 9.11 -1.81 -10.93
CA GLN A 257 10.32 -1.43 -11.66
C GLN A 257 10.70 0.03 -11.43
N ASP A 258 9.69 0.91 -11.43
CA ASP A 258 9.86 2.33 -11.15
C ASP A 258 10.41 2.55 -9.73
N PHE A 259 9.83 1.87 -8.73
CA PHE A 259 10.30 1.94 -7.35
C PHE A 259 11.74 1.44 -7.18
N LEU A 260 12.08 0.31 -7.80
CA LEU A 260 13.44 -0.22 -7.78
C LEU A 260 14.43 0.75 -8.43
N LYS A 261 14.05 1.37 -9.56
CA LYS A 261 14.88 2.33 -10.26
C LYS A 261 15.12 3.59 -9.44
N GLU A 262 14.08 4.10 -8.78
CA GLU A 262 14.14 5.35 -8.01
C GLU A 262 14.87 5.17 -6.67
N THR A 263 14.63 4.05 -5.99
CA THR A 263 15.08 3.87 -4.59
C THR A 263 16.20 2.87 -4.43
N GLY A 264 16.42 1.98 -5.41
CA GLY A 264 17.28 0.81 -5.27
C GLY A 264 16.71 -0.30 -4.37
N ILE A 265 15.48 -0.14 -3.86
CA ILE A 265 14.85 -1.08 -2.92
C ILE A 265 14.00 -2.10 -3.68
N LEU A 266 14.24 -3.38 -3.41
CA LEU A 266 13.41 -4.47 -3.91
C LEU A 266 12.16 -4.64 -3.04
N VAL A 267 11.00 -4.63 -3.69
CA VAL A 267 9.69 -4.84 -3.06
C VAL A 267 8.91 -5.84 -3.90
N PRO A 268 8.24 -6.87 -3.31
CA PRO A 268 7.50 -7.87 -4.08
C PRO A 268 6.15 -7.34 -4.60
N ILE A 269 5.67 -7.97 -5.67
CA ILE A 269 4.28 -7.90 -6.12
C ILE A 269 3.49 -9.08 -5.54
N ILE A 270 2.34 -8.79 -4.96
CA ILE A 270 1.41 -9.76 -4.37
C ILE A 270 0.10 -9.78 -5.16
N LEU A 271 -0.32 -10.96 -5.62
CA LEU A 271 -1.67 -11.18 -6.12
C LEU A 271 -2.63 -11.22 -4.94
N ILE A 272 -3.65 -10.35 -4.97
CA ILE A 272 -4.71 -10.32 -3.97
C ILE A 272 -6.01 -10.81 -4.61
N SER A 273 -6.58 -11.89 -4.08
CA SER A 273 -7.97 -12.23 -4.37
C SER A 273 -8.85 -11.69 -3.26
N LEU A 274 -9.73 -10.75 -3.60
CA LEU A 274 -10.73 -10.22 -2.68
C LEU A 274 -11.86 -11.22 -2.46
N PRO A 275 -12.53 -11.17 -1.29
CA PRO A 275 -13.64 -12.07 -0.99
C PRO A 275 -14.82 -11.81 -1.93
N ALA A 276 -15.44 -12.87 -2.45
CA ALA A 276 -16.65 -12.76 -3.28
C ALA A 276 -17.91 -12.56 -2.42
N ASN A 277 -17.89 -13.08 -1.18
CA ASN A 277 -18.94 -12.95 -0.17
C ASN A 277 -18.32 -13.05 1.24
N ASP A 278 -19.14 -12.93 2.29
CA ASP A 278 -18.64 -12.94 3.66
C ASP A 278 -18.07 -14.30 4.14
N ALA A 279 -18.37 -15.42 3.48
CA ALA A 279 -17.76 -16.70 3.82
C ALA A 279 -16.31 -16.81 3.29
N ASP A 280 -16.01 -16.17 2.15
CA ASP A 280 -14.70 -16.26 1.51
C ASP A 280 -13.68 -15.35 2.19
N PRO A 281 -12.45 -15.82 2.46
CA PRO A 281 -11.37 -14.94 2.90
C PRO A 281 -10.70 -14.24 1.72
N ALA A 282 -10.14 -13.05 1.96
CA ALA A 282 -9.11 -12.53 1.06
C ALA A 282 -7.87 -13.44 1.10
N THR A 283 -7.17 -13.56 -0.02
CA THR A 283 -5.90 -14.31 -0.10
C THR A 283 -4.80 -13.45 -0.68
N PHE A 284 -3.57 -13.72 -0.24
CA PHE A 284 -2.36 -13.00 -0.62
C PHE A 284 -1.35 -14.01 -1.13
N ARG A 285 -0.98 -13.90 -2.41
CA ARG A 285 -0.11 -14.88 -3.07
C ARG A 285 1.07 -14.18 -3.70
N PHE A 286 2.26 -14.66 -3.38
CA PHE A 286 3.45 -14.36 -4.16
C PHE A 286 3.53 -15.32 -5.34
N ILE A 287 3.79 -14.77 -6.52
CA ILE A 287 3.98 -15.53 -7.76
C ILE A 287 5.31 -15.04 -8.36
N PRO A 288 6.35 -15.89 -8.41
CA PRO A 288 7.65 -15.53 -8.93
C PRO A 288 7.58 -14.95 -10.36
N GLU A 289 6.70 -15.49 -11.20
CA GLU A 289 6.53 -15.11 -12.61
C GLU A 289 5.85 -13.74 -12.81
N ASP A 290 5.29 -13.17 -11.76
CA ASP A 290 4.63 -11.87 -11.82
C ASP A 290 5.56 -10.70 -11.48
N GLN A 291 6.78 -10.98 -11.01
CA GLN A 291 7.77 -9.97 -10.64
C GLN A 291 8.43 -9.32 -11.87
N ALA A 292 8.91 -8.09 -11.68
CA ALA A 292 9.53 -7.23 -12.67
C ALA A 292 10.70 -6.45 -11.99
N PRO A 293 11.98 -6.78 -12.28
CA PRO A 293 12.47 -7.54 -13.42
C PRO A 293 12.12 -9.04 -13.37
N SER A 294 11.71 -9.57 -14.51
CA SER A 294 11.24 -10.95 -14.64
C SER A 294 12.32 -11.95 -14.22
N LEU A 295 11.92 -12.95 -13.43
CA LEU A 295 12.82 -14.00 -12.90
C LEU A 295 13.28 -15.01 -13.96
N HIS A 296 12.97 -14.79 -15.25
CA HIS A 296 13.12 -15.79 -16.31
C HIS A 296 14.19 -15.48 -17.37
N THR A 297 15.00 -14.44 -17.21
CA THR A 297 16.12 -14.19 -18.13
C THR A 297 17.39 -14.95 -17.74
N GLN A 298 17.28 -16.28 -17.58
CA GLN A 298 18.40 -17.21 -17.73
C GLN A 298 17.90 -18.52 -18.34
N ARG A 299 17.88 -18.58 -19.67
CA ARG A 299 18.10 -19.80 -20.43
C ARG A 299 19.10 -19.50 -21.54
#